data_AF-A0A099J430-F1
#
_entry.id   AF-A0A099J430-F1
#
_cell.length_a   1.000
_cell.length_b   1.000
_cell.length_c   1.000
_cell.angle_alpha   90.00
_cell.angle_beta   90.00
_cell.angle_gamma   90.00
#
_symmetry.space_group_name_H-M   'P 1'
#
loop_
_entity.id
_entity.type
_entity.pdbx_description
1 polymer ?
#
loop_
_entity_poly.entity_id
_entity_poly.type
_entity_poly.pdbx_seq_one_letter_code
_entity_poly.pdbx_strand_id
1 'polypeptide(L)'
;MTTSTDHLIESTAALADTYSHSLGGGVCTEEEPDAGVDVQRMTNAGLLASMAATFEVVRLGQALLIREAGELNDRFEHDTGIAAQTGNRNAAAALTDIGHISMAEAGRLVRVGKATKPRTSLIGEHLPPEYAEVARAVNAGELTVDSALYITANLEQAAPRATTEDLDAAEKELVEFAVTNPVDSVRKLSIRYRDALDVDGVEPREEVLVSRRGLKRMVLPNGMKRYILDADPVSAAY
;
A
#
# COMPACT_ATOMS: atom_id res chain seq x y z
N MET A 1 -2.05 -11.69 -26.15
CA MET A 1 -2.33 -11.31 -24.76
C MET A 1 -1.00 -11.01 -24.13
N THR A 2 -0.68 -9.73 -23.94
CA THR A 2 0.49 -9.32 -23.16
C THR A 2 0.20 -9.67 -21.71
N THR A 3 1.02 -10.53 -21.11
CA THR A 3 0.91 -10.89 -19.70
C THR A 3 1.48 -9.74 -18.87
N SER A 4 1.05 -9.53 -17.62
CA SER A 4 1.64 -8.49 -16.75
C SER A 4 3.17 -8.62 -16.60
N THR A 5 3.71 -9.85 -16.76
CA THR A 5 5.14 -10.12 -16.83
C THR A 5 5.83 -9.48 -18.05
N ASP A 6 5.13 -9.32 -19.17
CA ASP A 6 5.67 -8.72 -20.39
C ASP A 6 5.99 -7.23 -20.16
N HIS A 7 5.14 -6.52 -19.40
CA HIS A 7 5.41 -5.13 -19.02
C HIS A 7 6.68 -5.02 -18.16
N LEU A 8 6.86 -5.92 -17.18
CA LEU A 8 8.08 -5.90 -16.36
C LEU A 8 9.34 -6.19 -17.20
N ILE A 9 9.27 -7.13 -18.15
CA ILE A 9 10.37 -7.43 -19.06
C ILE A 9 10.70 -6.21 -19.93
N GLU A 10 9.68 -5.59 -20.53
CA GLU A 10 9.84 -4.42 -21.39
C GLU A 10 10.41 -3.22 -20.62
N SER A 11 9.90 -2.91 -19.43
CA SER A 11 10.42 -1.82 -18.60
C SER A 11 11.84 -2.09 -18.08
N THR A 12 12.20 -3.35 -17.81
CA THR A 12 13.58 -3.71 -17.41
C THR A 12 14.56 -3.52 -18.58
N ALA A 13 14.16 -3.89 -19.80
CA ALA A 13 14.94 -3.61 -21.00
C ALA A 13 15.07 -2.10 -21.26
N ALA A 14 13.97 -1.35 -21.15
CA ALA A 14 13.98 0.10 -21.30
C ALA A 14 14.85 0.81 -20.24
N LEU A 15 14.89 0.29 -19.00
CA LEU A 15 15.83 0.76 -17.98
C LEU A 15 17.28 0.56 -18.41
N ALA A 16 17.63 -0.62 -18.93
CA ALA A 16 18.99 -0.90 -19.40
C ALA A 16 19.42 0.05 -20.55
N ASP A 17 18.52 0.31 -21.49
CA ASP A 17 18.75 1.25 -22.59
C ASP A 17 18.89 2.69 -22.09
N THR A 18 18.01 3.12 -21.18
CA THR A 18 18.05 4.46 -20.57
C THR A 18 19.33 4.69 -19.79
N TYR A 19 19.78 3.67 -19.03
CA TYR A 19 21.02 3.72 -18.27
C TYR A 19 22.23 3.87 -19.20
N SER A 20 22.27 3.05 -20.25
CA SER A 20 23.34 3.06 -21.27
C SER A 20 23.41 4.40 -22.02
N HIS A 21 22.24 4.99 -22.38
CA HIS A 21 22.18 6.32 -22.98
C HIS A 21 22.65 7.42 -22.03
N SER A 22 22.29 7.32 -20.74
CA SER A 22 22.63 8.31 -19.71
C SER A 22 24.13 8.35 -19.38
N LEU A 23 24.85 7.24 -19.61
CA LEU A 23 26.31 7.16 -19.49
C LEU A 23 27.07 7.75 -20.70
N GLY A 24 26.37 8.20 -21.75
CA GLY A 24 26.98 8.90 -22.88
C GLY A 24 27.87 8.04 -23.78
N GLY A 25 27.67 6.72 -23.82
CA GLY A 25 28.50 5.82 -24.63
C GLY A 25 29.95 5.72 -24.16
N GLY A 26 30.19 5.82 -22.84
CA GLY A 26 31.50 5.75 -22.23
C GLY A 26 32.23 4.43 -22.49
N VAL A 27 33.51 4.55 -22.85
CA VAL A 27 34.47 3.48 -23.18
C VAL A 27 34.44 2.36 -22.14
N CYS A 28 34.31 1.11 -22.60
CA CYS A 28 34.58 -0.07 -21.79
C CYS A 28 36.01 0.04 -21.24
N THR A 29 36.16 0.46 -20.00
CA THR A 29 37.43 0.38 -19.29
C THR A 29 37.67 -1.08 -18.90
N GLU A 30 38.91 -1.54 -18.96
CA GLU A 30 39.31 -2.90 -18.49
C GLU A 30 39.22 -3.05 -16.96
N GLU A 31 38.88 -1.97 -16.24
CA GLU A 31 38.63 -1.97 -14.80
C GLU A 31 37.22 -2.48 -14.47
N GLU A 32 37.07 -3.16 -13.33
CA GLU A 32 35.75 -3.59 -12.84
C GLU A 32 34.77 -2.40 -12.82
N PRO A 33 33.54 -2.58 -13.31
CA PRO A 33 32.57 -1.50 -13.36
C PRO A 33 32.24 -1.01 -11.94
N ASP A 34 32.63 0.21 -11.63
CA ASP A 34 32.23 0.91 -10.40
C ASP A 34 30.91 1.64 -10.65
N ALA A 35 29.81 1.01 -10.22
CA ALA A 35 28.46 1.56 -10.35
C ALA A 35 28.32 2.96 -9.71
N GLY A 36 29.10 3.28 -8.68
CA GLY A 36 29.09 4.61 -8.06
C GLY A 36 29.69 5.69 -8.97
N VAL A 37 30.77 5.36 -9.68
CA VAL A 37 31.44 6.26 -10.63
C VAL A 37 30.58 6.47 -11.88
N ASP A 38 29.88 5.43 -12.33
CA ASP A 38 28.97 5.49 -13.47
C ASP A 38 27.82 6.49 -13.24
N VAL A 39 27.16 6.42 -12.09
CA VAL A 39 26.08 7.36 -11.74
C VAL A 39 26.61 8.80 -11.63
N GLN A 40 27.81 9.00 -11.07
CA GLN A 40 28.43 10.33 -10.96
C GLN A 40 28.73 10.98 -12.31
N ARG A 41 28.90 10.19 -13.37
CA ARG A 41 29.16 10.66 -14.73
C ARG A 41 27.90 11.04 -15.51
N MET A 42 26.72 10.64 -15.03
CA MET A 42 25.47 10.96 -15.71
C MET A 42 25.22 12.47 -15.73
N THR A 43 24.68 12.96 -16.84
CA THR A 43 24.11 14.32 -16.86
C THR A 43 22.91 14.38 -15.92
N ASN A 44 22.56 15.58 -15.42
CA ASN A 44 21.36 15.74 -14.59
C ASN A 44 20.09 15.18 -15.26
N ALA A 45 19.95 15.38 -16.57
CA ALA A 45 18.83 14.85 -17.35
C ALA A 45 18.86 13.30 -17.42
N GLY A 46 20.04 12.72 -17.66
CA GLY A 46 20.23 11.27 -17.68
C GLY A 46 19.95 10.62 -16.32
N LEU A 47 20.44 11.23 -15.23
CA LEU A 47 20.17 10.77 -13.87
C LEU A 47 18.67 10.74 -13.58
N LEU A 48 17.95 11.83 -13.90
CA LEU A 48 16.51 11.90 -13.68
C LEU A 48 15.74 10.88 -14.54
N ALA A 49 16.13 10.68 -15.80
CA ALA A 49 15.53 9.67 -16.68
C ALA A 49 15.76 8.25 -16.14
N SER A 50 16.99 7.94 -15.70
CA SER A 50 17.35 6.67 -15.08
C SER A 50 16.57 6.42 -13.80
N MET A 51 16.39 7.45 -12.95
CA MET A 51 15.59 7.34 -11.74
C MET A 51 14.12 7.05 -12.08
N ALA A 52 13.54 7.74 -13.06
CA ALA A 52 12.16 7.51 -13.50
C ALA A 52 11.94 6.08 -14.01
N ALA A 53 12.82 5.58 -14.88
CA ALA A 53 12.79 4.21 -15.37
C ALA A 53 12.98 3.18 -14.25
N THR A 54 13.86 3.46 -13.28
CA THR A 54 14.08 2.59 -12.11
C THR A 54 12.82 2.49 -11.27
N PHE A 55 12.14 3.62 -11.01
CA PHE A 55 10.89 3.62 -10.25
C PHE A 55 9.78 2.84 -10.97
N GLU A 56 9.73 2.85 -12.31
CA GLU A 56 8.79 2.06 -13.08
C GLU A 56 9.01 0.55 -12.87
N VAL A 57 10.25 0.08 -13.01
CA VAL A 57 10.62 -1.32 -12.75
C VAL A 57 10.31 -1.71 -11.31
N VAL A 58 10.61 -0.85 -10.33
CA VAL A 58 10.28 -1.09 -8.92
C VAL A 58 8.77 -1.23 -8.71
N ARG A 59 7.95 -0.35 -9.30
CA ARG A 59 6.48 -0.44 -9.17
C ARG A 59 5.92 -1.70 -9.82
N LEU A 60 6.40 -2.08 -11.00
CA LEU A 60 5.99 -3.32 -11.67
C LEU A 60 6.42 -4.58 -10.91
N GLY A 61 7.63 -4.59 -10.34
CA GLY A 61 8.09 -5.66 -9.46
C GLY A 61 7.25 -5.76 -8.18
N GLN A 62 6.91 -4.62 -7.57
CA GLN A 62 5.98 -4.58 -6.43
C GLN A 62 4.59 -5.06 -6.80
N ALA A 63 4.07 -4.74 -7.99
CA ALA A 63 2.78 -5.24 -8.47
C ALA A 63 2.76 -6.77 -8.55
N LEU A 64 3.85 -7.40 -9.01
CA LEU A 64 4.00 -8.85 -8.99
C LEU A 64 3.98 -9.40 -7.56
N LEU A 65 4.78 -8.83 -6.66
CA LEU A 65 4.81 -9.22 -5.24
C LEU A 65 3.44 -9.10 -4.57
N ILE A 66 2.66 -8.05 -4.88
CA ILE A 66 1.30 -7.85 -4.38
C ILE A 66 0.38 -9.00 -4.82
N ARG A 67 0.43 -9.39 -6.11
CA ARG A 67 -0.40 -10.50 -6.62
C ARG A 67 -0.04 -11.82 -5.94
N GLU A 68 1.26 -12.10 -5.83
CA GLU A 68 1.76 -13.31 -5.16
C GLU A 68 1.41 -13.31 -3.68
N ALA A 69 1.51 -12.17 -2.99
CA ALA A 69 1.10 -12.04 -1.59
C ALA A 69 -0.40 -12.26 -1.38
N GLY A 70 -1.24 -11.76 -2.31
CA GLY A 70 -2.69 -11.97 -2.30
C GLY A 70 -3.07 -13.44 -2.47
N GLU A 71 -2.39 -14.15 -3.37
CA GLU A 71 -2.58 -15.59 -3.60
C GLU A 71 -2.04 -16.43 -2.44
N LEU A 72 -0.83 -16.11 -1.96
CA LEU A 72 -0.20 -16.75 -0.82
C LEU A 72 -1.11 -16.68 0.41
N ASN A 73 -1.77 -15.53 0.64
CA ASN A 73 -2.69 -15.36 1.75
C ASN A 73 -3.91 -16.28 1.68
N ASP A 74 -4.48 -16.53 0.49
CA ASP A 74 -5.63 -17.45 0.35
C ASP A 74 -5.23 -18.90 0.50
N ARG A 75 -4.07 -19.27 -0.02
CA ARG A 75 -3.53 -20.63 0.11
C ARG A 75 -2.96 -20.92 1.50
N PHE A 76 -2.96 -19.94 2.39
CA PHE A 76 -2.47 -20.09 3.75
C PHE A 76 -3.57 -20.71 4.64
N GLU A 77 -3.78 -22.01 4.49
CA GLU A 77 -4.60 -22.81 5.40
C GLU A 77 -3.85 -23.09 6.70
N HIS A 78 -4.54 -23.01 7.84
CA HIS A 78 -3.96 -23.39 9.13
C HIS A 78 -3.76 -24.92 9.19
N ASP A 79 -2.60 -25.35 9.70
CA ASP A 79 -2.24 -26.76 9.98
C ASP A 79 -2.06 -27.71 8.78
N THR A 80 -2.17 -27.21 7.54
CA THR A 80 -1.93 -27.96 6.29
C THR A 80 -1.21 -27.11 5.23
N GLY A 81 -0.86 -27.70 4.08
CA GLY A 81 -0.40 -26.97 2.91
C GLY A 81 0.86 -26.11 3.14
N ILE A 82 0.79 -24.84 2.73
CA ILE A 82 1.92 -23.89 2.79
C ILE A 82 2.36 -23.61 4.23
N ALA A 83 1.43 -23.57 5.19
CA ALA A 83 1.76 -23.33 6.60
C ALA A 83 2.64 -24.45 7.16
N ALA A 84 2.30 -25.70 6.86
CA ALA A 84 3.10 -26.86 7.27
C ALA A 84 4.48 -26.92 6.58
N GLN A 85 4.56 -26.54 5.30
CA GLN A 85 5.83 -26.52 4.54
C GLN A 85 6.79 -25.44 5.03
N THR A 86 6.27 -24.27 5.39
CA THR A 86 7.08 -23.11 5.78
C THR A 86 7.29 -22.99 7.28
N GLY A 87 6.48 -23.66 8.11
CA GLY A 87 6.46 -23.49 9.56
C GLY A 87 5.94 -22.13 10.03
N ASN A 88 5.42 -21.32 9.12
CA ASN A 88 4.96 -19.97 9.40
C ASN A 88 3.48 -19.94 9.83
N ARG A 89 3.14 -18.97 10.68
CA ARG A 89 1.77 -18.82 11.20
C ARG A 89 0.80 -18.12 10.24
N ASN A 90 1.32 -17.38 9.25
CA ASN A 90 0.54 -16.67 8.23
C ASN A 90 1.43 -16.25 7.05
N ALA A 91 0.79 -15.80 5.96
CA ALA A 91 1.47 -15.33 4.75
C ALA A 91 2.45 -14.16 4.99
N ALA A 92 2.12 -13.22 5.88
CA ALA A 92 3.02 -12.09 6.18
C ALA A 92 4.31 -12.54 6.89
N ALA A 93 4.24 -13.56 7.74
CA ALA A 93 5.42 -14.16 8.36
C ALA A 93 6.27 -14.90 7.31
N ALA A 94 5.64 -15.67 6.42
CA ALA A 94 6.36 -16.31 5.31
C ALA A 94 7.05 -15.29 4.38
N LEU A 95 6.41 -14.16 4.06
CA LEU A 95 7.03 -13.08 3.26
C LEU A 95 8.19 -12.39 3.99
N THR A 96 8.13 -12.28 5.32
CA THR A 96 9.24 -11.75 6.13
C THR A 96 10.47 -12.64 6.02
N ASP A 97 10.27 -13.97 6.08
CA ASP A 97 11.36 -14.94 5.93
C ASP A 97 11.92 -14.97 4.51
N ILE A 98 11.06 -14.94 3.49
CA ILE A 98 11.45 -14.99 2.07
C ILE A 98 12.16 -13.70 1.63
N GLY A 99 11.56 -12.55 1.95
CA GLY A 99 12.00 -11.25 1.44
C GLY A 99 12.97 -10.51 2.34
N HIS A 100 13.22 -11.01 3.56
CA HIS A 100 14.00 -10.30 4.60
C HIS A 100 13.50 -8.87 4.87
N ILE A 101 12.19 -8.67 4.75
CA ILE A 101 11.50 -7.40 4.97
C ILE A 101 10.87 -7.32 6.35
N SER A 102 10.46 -6.13 6.78
CA SER A 102 9.74 -6.00 8.05
C SER A 102 8.35 -6.65 7.99
N MET A 103 7.86 -7.16 9.13
CA MET A 103 6.48 -7.62 9.27
C MET A 103 5.45 -6.54 8.86
N ALA A 104 5.77 -5.26 9.08
CA ALA A 104 4.90 -4.15 8.68
C ALA A 104 4.80 -4.05 7.14
N GLU A 105 5.90 -4.24 6.43
CA GLU A 105 5.95 -4.22 4.96
C GLU A 105 5.27 -5.46 4.36
N ALA A 106 5.56 -6.65 4.88
CA ALA A 106 4.87 -7.87 4.48
C ALA A 106 3.34 -7.73 4.68
N GLY A 107 2.91 -7.18 5.82
CA GLY A 107 1.50 -6.90 6.09
C GLY A 107 0.88 -5.84 5.18
N ARG A 108 1.67 -4.89 4.63
CA ARG A 108 1.21 -3.95 3.60
C ARG A 108 0.95 -4.67 2.28
N LEU A 109 1.90 -5.48 1.82
CA LEU A 109 1.78 -6.27 0.59
C LEU A 109 0.57 -7.21 0.62
N VAL A 110 0.39 -7.95 1.72
CA VAL A 110 -0.75 -8.88 1.89
C VAL A 110 -2.09 -8.14 1.86
N ARG A 111 -2.20 -6.97 2.52
CA ARG A 111 -3.45 -6.20 2.53
C ARG A 111 -3.83 -5.68 1.15
N VAL A 112 -2.88 -5.09 0.42
CA VAL A 112 -3.14 -4.67 -0.97
C VAL A 112 -3.46 -5.88 -1.83
N GLY A 113 -2.69 -6.96 -1.73
CA GLY A 113 -2.91 -8.18 -2.50
C GLY A 113 -4.30 -8.80 -2.28
N LYS A 114 -4.79 -8.77 -1.05
CA LYS A 114 -6.16 -9.20 -0.72
C LYS A 114 -7.21 -8.29 -1.36
N ALA A 115 -7.00 -6.98 -1.32
CA ALA A 115 -7.94 -5.98 -1.86
C ALA A 115 -8.01 -5.96 -3.40
N THR A 116 -6.90 -6.29 -4.08
CA THR A 116 -6.76 -6.12 -5.53
C THR A 116 -6.83 -7.41 -6.35
N LYS A 117 -6.95 -8.58 -5.71
CA LYS A 117 -7.04 -9.84 -6.45
C LYS A 117 -8.47 -10.15 -6.91
N PRO A 118 -8.65 -10.93 -7.97
CA PRO A 118 -9.94 -11.50 -8.33
C PRO A 118 -10.53 -12.30 -7.16
N ARG A 119 -11.86 -12.30 -7.07
CA ARG A 119 -12.59 -13.04 -6.03
C ARG A 119 -13.34 -14.20 -6.67
N THR A 120 -13.74 -15.17 -5.86
CA THR A 120 -14.56 -16.30 -6.30
C THR A 120 -15.89 -16.27 -5.58
N SER A 121 -17.00 -16.35 -6.31
CA SER A 121 -18.33 -16.44 -5.73
C SER A 121 -18.56 -17.79 -5.05
N LEU A 122 -19.63 -17.92 -4.25
CA LEU A 122 -19.97 -19.17 -3.57
C LEU A 122 -20.23 -20.35 -4.54
N ILE A 123 -20.56 -20.06 -5.80
CA ILE A 123 -20.78 -21.06 -6.86
C ILE A 123 -19.58 -21.23 -7.79
N GLY A 124 -18.43 -20.61 -7.47
CA GLY A 124 -17.18 -20.77 -8.23
C GLY A 124 -17.01 -19.78 -9.39
N GLU A 125 -17.89 -18.78 -9.53
CA GLU A 125 -17.74 -17.77 -10.59
C GLU A 125 -16.64 -16.78 -10.24
N HIS A 126 -15.89 -16.34 -11.25
CA HIS A 126 -14.88 -15.30 -11.09
C HIS A 126 -15.57 -13.93 -10.98
N LEU A 127 -15.29 -13.24 -9.89
CA LEU A 127 -15.73 -11.88 -9.62
C LEU A 127 -14.55 -10.92 -9.77
N PRO A 128 -14.80 -9.67 -10.19
CA PRO A 128 -13.76 -8.66 -10.19
C PRO A 128 -13.22 -8.44 -8.77
N PRO A 129 -12.00 -7.90 -8.65
CA PRO A 129 -11.47 -7.42 -7.38
C PRO A 129 -12.46 -6.50 -6.67
N GLU A 130 -12.36 -6.44 -5.34
CA GLU A 130 -13.19 -5.54 -4.54
C GLU A 130 -12.94 -4.07 -4.91
N TYR A 131 -11.69 -3.72 -5.18
CA TYR A 131 -11.26 -2.41 -5.68
C TYR A 131 -10.65 -2.59 -7.08
N ALA A 132 -11.50 -2.54 -8.10
CA ALA A 132 -11.13 -2.89 -9.47
C ALA A 132 -10.21 -1.85 -10.14
N GLU A 133 -10.42 -0.57 -9.88
CA GLU A 133 -9.58 0.52 -10.41
C GLU A 133 -8.21 0.54 -9.72
N VAL A 134 -8.16 0.29 -8.41
CA VAL A 134 -6.90 0.13 -7.68
C VAL A 134 -6.14 -1.07 -8.21
N ALA A 135 -6.82 -2.21 -8.42
CA ALA A 135 -6.20 -3.39 -8.99
C ALA A 135 -5.61 -3.14 -10.38
N ARG A 136 -6.36 -2.45 -11.26
CA ARG A 136 -5.88 -2.07 -12.59
C ARG A 136 -4.61 -1.22 -12.50
N ALA A 137 -4.65 -0.14 -11.71
CA ALA A 137 -3.53 0.81 -11.61
C ALA A 137 -2.28 0.20 -10.96
N VAL A 138 -2.44 -0.64 -9.93
CA VAL A 138 -1.32 -1.39 -9.33
C VAL A 138 -0.71 -2.32 -10.36
N ASN A 139 -1.52 -3.11 -11.08
CA ASN A 139 -1.02 -4.07 -12.06
C ASN A 139 -0.32 -3.43 -13.26
N ALA A 140 -0.71 -2.20 -13.61
CA ALA A 140 -0.06 -1.38 -14.63
C ALA A 140 1.21 -0.68 -14.12
N GLY A 141 1.55 -0.80 -12.83
CA GLY A 141 2.67 -0.07 -12.24
C GLY A 141 2.44 1.44 -12.15
N GLU A 142 1.19 1.90 -12.19
CA GLU A 142 0.81 3.32 -12.08
C GLU A 142 0.68 3.76 -10.61
N LEU A 143 0.39 2.81 -9.71
CA LEU A 143 0.13 3.08 -8.31
C LEU A 143 1.16 2.43 -7.39
N THR A 144 1.58 3.13 -6.34
CA THR A 144 2.44 2.56 -5.29
C THR A 144 1.62 1.75 -4.28
N VAL A 145 2.29 0.85 -3.54
CA VAL A 145 1.69 0.08 -2.43
C VAL A 145 1.01 1.02 -1.42
N ASP A 146 1.68 2.11 -1.05
CA ASP A 146 1.18 3.02 -0.02
C ASP A 146 -0.05 3.82 -0.49
N SER A 147 -0.07 4.30 -1.74
CA SER A 147 -1.26 4.95 -2.30
C SER A 147 -2.44 3.98 -2.35
N ALA A 148 -2.22 2.73 -2.80
CA ALA A 148 -3.26 1.70 -2.82
C ALA A 148 -3.82 1.43 -1.41
N LEU A 149 -2.96 1.37 -0.39
CA LEU A 149 -3.38 1.21 1.00
C LEU A 149 -4.21 2.38 1.52
N TYR A 150 -3.83 3.62 1.23
CA TYR A 150 -4.60 4.78 1.69
C TYR A 150 -5.97 4.84 1.03
N ILE A 151 -6.07 4.53 -0.26
CA ILE A 151 -7.34 4.50 -0.99
C ILE A 151 -8.23 3.40 -0.41
N THR A 152 -7.77 2.15 -0.45
CA THR A 152 -8.57 0.99 -0.01
C THR A 152 -8.99 1.09 1.46
N ALA A 153 -8.10 1.48 2.38
CA ALA A 153 -8.44 1.57 3.79
C ALA A 153 -9.46 2.68 4.11
N ASN A 154 -9.42 3.81 3.39
CA ASN A 154 -10.38 4.89 3.61
C ASN A 154 -11.74 4.58 2.97
N LEU A 155 -11.76 3.93 1.79
CA LEU A 155 -13.00 3.46 1.18
C LEU A 155 -13.64 2.34 2.00
N GLU A 156 -12.87 1.37 2.50
CA GLU A 156 -13.33 0.31 3.41
C GLU A 156 -13.99 0.91 4.66
N GLN A 157 -13.42 1.99 5.21
CA GLN A 157 -13.97 2.69 6.37
C GLN A 157 -15.30 3.41 6.06
N ALA A 158 -15.45 3.96 4.85
CA ALA A 158 -16.68 4.63 4.41
C ALA A 158 -17.77 3.64 3.96
N ALA A 159 -17.39 2.45 3.50
CA ALA A 159 -18.27 1.48 2.86
C ALA A 159 -19.57 1.15 3.61
N PRO A 160 -19.60 1.05 4.97
CA PRO A 160 -20.84 0.79 5.69
C PRO A 160 -21.92 1.88 5.59
N ARG A 161 -21.56 3.09 5.14
CA ARG A 161 -22.43 4.29 5.13
C ARG A 161 -22.53 4.96 3.76
N ALA A 162 -21.81 4.46 2.77
CA ALA A 162 -21.81 4.97 1.40
C ALA A 162 -22.55 4.01 0.48
N THR A 163 -23.13 4.53 -0.62
CA THR A 163 -23.68 3.66 -1.65
C THR A 163 -22.55 3.03 -2.48
N THR A 164 -22.81 1.89 -3.13
CA THR A 164 -21.83 1.25 -4.02
C THR A 164 -21.43 2.19 -5.18
N GLU A 165 -22.38 2.94 -5.73
CA GLU A 165 -22.11 3.90 -6.81
C GLU A 165 -21.16 5.02 -6.36
N ASP A 166 -21.35 5.55 -5.15
CA ASP A 166 -20.47 6.59 -4.60
C ASP A 166 -19.06 6.04 -4.30
N LEU A 167 -18.96 4.79 -3.83
CA LEU A 167 -17.67 4.14 -3.58
C LEU A 167 -16.91 3.89 -4.89
N ASP A 168 -17.58 3.40 -5.92
CA ASP A 168 -16.99 3.14 -7.24
C ASP A 168 -16.51 4.45 -7.88
N ALA A 169 -17.31 5.52 -7.79
CA ALA A 169 -16.93 6.85 -8.27
C ALA A 169 -15.71 7.39 -7.50
N ALA A 170 -15.71 7.28 -6.17
CA ALA A 170 -14.60 7.69 -5.33
C ALA A 170 -13.32 6.90 -5.61
N GLU A 171 -13.42 5.58 -5.80
CA GLU A 171 -12.27 4.73 -6.16
C GLU A 171 -11.61 5.24 -7.44
N LYS A 172 -12.42 5.45 -8.49
CA LYS A 172 -11.94 5.92 -9.79
C LYS A 172 -11.23 7.27 -9.68
N GLU A 173 -11.85 8.25 -9.02
CA GLU A 173 -11.28 9.60 -8.87
C GLU A 173 -10.00 9.61 -8.02
N LEU A 174 -9.96 8.82 -6.94
CA LEU A 174 -8.76 8.68 -6.11
C LEU A 174 -7.61 8.01 -6.87
N VAL A 175 -7.91 6.99 -7.68
CA VAL A 175 -6.91 6.33 -8.52
C VAL A 175 -6.37 7.28 -9.58
N GLU A 176 -7.23 7.97 -10.32
CA GLU A 176 -6.83 8.96 -11.35
C GLU A 176 -5.93 10.06 -10.74
N PHE A 177 -6.29 10.56 -9.57
CA PHE A 177 -5.47 11.52 -8.84
C PHE A 177 -4.11 10.92 -8.45
N ALA A 178 -4.08 9.68 -7.96
CA ALA A 178 -2.87 9.06 -7.45
C ALA A 178 -1.82 8.70 -8.52
N VAL A 179 -2.21 8.56 -9.79
CA VAL A 179 -1.27 8.32 -10.91
C VAL A 179 -0.24 9.45 -11.06
N THR A 180 -0.62 10.69 -10.74
CA THR A 180 0.22 11.88 -10.99
C THR A 180 0.60 12.65 -9.73
N ASN A 181 0.19 12.18 -8.54
CA ASN A 181 0.39 12.89 -7.29
C ASN A 181 1.17 12.07 -6.24
N PRO A 182 1.99 12.72 -5.39
CA PRO A 182 2.69 12.04 -4.31
C PRO A 182 1.74 11.38 -3.30
N VAL A 183 2.21 10.31 -2.67
CA VAL A 183 1.48 9.50 -1.68
C VAL A 183 0.84 10.34 -0.56
N ASP A 184 1.53 11.38 -0.08
CA ASP A 184 1.00 12.25 0.98
C ASP A 184 -0.23 13.06 0.54
N SER A 185 -0.28 13.46 -0.73
CA SER A 185 -1.45 14.12 -1.30
C SER A 185 -2.61 13.13 -1.45
N VAL A 186 -2.32 11.91 -1.91
CA VAL A 186 -3.31 10.82 -2.02
C VAL A 186 -3.91 10.53 -0.64
N ARG A 187 -3.07 10.35 0.38
CA ARG A 187 -3.51 10.16 1.77
C ARG A 187 -4.52 11.22 2.22
N LYS A 188 -4.20 12.50 1.99
CA LYS A 188 -5.07 13.62 2.37
C LYS A 188 -6.39 13.59 1.61
N LEU A 189 -6.36 13.27 0.32
CA LEU A 189 -7.55 13.21 -0.51
C LEU A 189 -8.44 12.02 -0.11
N SER A 190 -7.86 10.83 0.09
CA SER A 190 -8.61 9.64 0.54
C SER A 190 -9.34 9.88 1.87
N ILE A 191 -8.71 10.60 2.81
CA ILE A 191 -9.36 11.01 4.06
C ILE A 191 -10.58 11.91 3.81
N ARG A 192 -10.46 12.87 2.88
CA ARG A 192 -11.58 13.77 2.53
C ARG A 192 -12.74 13.03 1.86
N TYR A 193 -12.45 12.10 0.95
CA TYR A 193 -13.49 11.27 0.34
C TYR A 193 -14.20 10.43 1.39
N ARG A 194 -13.45 9.75 2.28
CA ARG A 194 -14.08 9.03 3.39
C ARG A 194 -14.99 9.92 4.22
N ASP A 195 -14.50 11.08 4.64
CA ASP A 195 -15.28 12.00 5.49
C ASP A 195 -16.52 12.55 4.77
N ALA A 196 -16.48 12.71 3.44
CA ALA A 196 -17.62 13.15 2.63
C ALA A 196 -18.63 12.02 2.36
N LEU A 197 -18.15 10.79 2.19
CA LEU A 197 -18.97 9.59 1.97
C LEU A 197 -19.62 9.06 3.27
N ASP A 198 -19.06 9.41 4.42
CA ASP A 198 -19.60 9.10 5.74
C ASP A 198 -20.76 10.07 6.08
N VAL A 199 -21.91 9.85 5.44
CA VAL A 199 -23.12 10.70 5.54
C VAL A 199 -23.63 10.84 6.98
N ASP A 200 -23.38 9.85 7.84
CA ASP A 200 -23.72 9.86 9.28
C ASP A 200 -22.54 10.26 10.18
N GLY A 201 -21.36 10.51 9.61
CA GLY A 201 -20.06 10.64 10.29
C GLY A 201 -19.84 11.92 11.08
N VAL A 202 -20.83 12.79 11.15
CA VAL A 202 -20.83 13.95 12.05
C VAL A 202 -21.88 13.77 13.15
N GLU A 203 -21.80 12.67 13.90
CA GLU A 203 -22.10 12.83 15.32
C GLU A 203 -21.07 13.84 15.85
N PRO A 204 -21.47 14.98 16.46
CA PRO A 204 -20.53 16.05 16.79
C PRO A 204 -19.40 15.44 17.61
N ARG A 205 -18.18 15.40 17.06
CA ARG A 205 -17.01 14.88 17.76
C ARG A 205 -16.84 15.55 19.13
N GLU A 206 -17.42 16.74 19.32
CA GLU A 206 -17.55 17.43 20.59
C GLU A 206 -18.44 16.69 21.61
N GLU A 207 -19.65 16.22 21.26
CA GLU A 207 -20.58 15.57 22.21
C GLU A 207 -20.06 14.20 22.68
N VAL A 208 -19.38 13.45 21.80
CA VAL A 208 -18.75 12.17 22.15
C VAL A 208 -17.48 12.36 23.00
N LEU A 209 -16.71 13.43 22.79
CA LEU A 209 -15.59 13.78 23.66
C LEU A 209 -16.05 14.33 25.02
N VAL A 210 -17.17 15.07 25.04
CA VAL A 210 -17.85 15.55 26.25
C VAL A 210 -18.35 14.39 27.11
N SER A 211 -18.90 13.33 26.50
CA SER A 211 -19.41 12.16 27.24
C SER A 211 -18.32 11.22 27.75
N ARG A 212 -17.09 11.32 27.24
CA ARG A 212 -15.92 10.56 27.71
C ARG A 212 -15.20 11.17 28.91
N ARG A 213 -15.66 12.31 29.42
CA ARG A 213 -15.14 12.93 30.66
C ARG A 213 -15.31 11.97 31.82
N GLY A 214 -14.22 11.64 32.50
CA GLY A 214 -14.29 10.66 33.57
C GLY A 214 -13.06 10.65 34.47
N LEU A 215 -13.29 10.34 35.74
CA LEU A 215 -12.24 10.07 36.72
C LEU A 215 -12.33 8.61 37.13
N LYS A 216 -11.35 7.80 36.73
CA LYS A 216 -11.21 6.43 37.21
C LYS A 216 -10.22 6.39 38.36
N ARG A 217 -10.72 6.08 39.56
CA ARG A 217 -9.89 5.84 40.75
C ARG A 217 -9.71 4.34 40.98
N MET A 218 -8.47 3.90 41.11
CA MET A 218 -8.13 2.52 41.47
C MET A 218 -7.13 2.50 42.62
N VAL A 219 -7.21 1.46 43.47
CA VAL A 219 -6.25 1.20 44.54
C VAL A 219 -5.39 0.02 44.11
N LEU A 220 -4.08 0.23 44.06
CA LEU A 220 -3.11 -0.79 43.67
C LEU A 220 -2.84 -1.76 44.83
N PRO A 221 -2.35 -2.99 44.57
CA PRO A 221 -2.07 -3.99 45.62
C PRO A 221 -1.08 -3.51 46.70
N ASN A 222 -0.25 -2.51 46.40
CA ASN A 222 0.68 -1.88 47.34
C ASN A 222 0.08 -0.70 48.12
N GLY A 223 -1.24 -0.50 48.06
CA GLY A 223 -1.96 0.55 48.78
C GLY A 223 -1.93 1.94 48.11
N MET A 224 -1.19 2.12 47.01
CA MET A 224 -1.19 3.38 46.28
C MET A 224 -2.50 3.62 45.54
N LYS A 225 -2.99 4.87 45.55
CA LYS A 225 -4.16 5.28 44.76
C LYS A 225 -3.69 5.83 43.42
N ARG A 226 -4.22 5.27 42.32
CA ARG A 226 -4.03 5.77 40.96
C ARG A 226 -5.32 6.40 40.47
N TYR A 227 -5.17 7.58 39.89
CA TYR A 227 -6.24 8.33 39.25
C TYR A 227 -5.90 8.44 37.77
N ILE A 228 -6.85 8.07 36.91
CA ILE A 228 -6.80 8.30 35.46
C ILE A 228 -7.91 9.30 35.18
N LEU A 229 -7.54 10.45 34.63
CA LEU A 229 -8.46 11.55 34.35
C LEU A 229 -8.45 11.80 32.83
N ASP A 230 -9.63 11.64 32.23
CA ASP A 230 -9.90 12.09 30.87
C ASP A 230 -10.53 13.48 30.98
N ALA A 231 -9.69 14.50 30.83
CA ALA A 231 -10.08 15.90 30.98
C ALA A 231 -10.69 16.47 29.69
N ASP A 232 -11.41 17.58 29.83
CA ASP A 232 -12.07 18.26 28.71
C ASP A 232 -11.06 18.73 27.64
N PRO A 233 -11.24 18.38 26.37
CA PRO A 233 -10.27 18.70 25.32
C PRO A 233 -10.18 20.20 25.01
N VAL A 234 -11.23 20.97 25.30
CA VAL A 234 -11.25 22.44 25.08
C VAL A 234 -10.45 23.17 26.16
N SER A 235 -10.34 22.58 27.34
CA SER A 235 -9.61 23.13 28.49
C SER A 235 -8.12 22.71 28.54
N ALA A 236 -7.72 21.69 27.76
CA ALA A 236 -6.36 21.14 27.73
C ALA A 236 -5.43 21.78 26.68
N ALA A 237 -5.96 22.70 25.87
CA ALA A 237 -5.22 23.48 24.87
C ALA A 237 -4.86 24.88 25.41
N TYR A 238 -4.23 24.95 26.58
CA TYR A 238 -3.55 26.13 27.12
C TYR A 238 -2.35 25.71 27.98
#